data_AF-A0A1G9TPZ8-F1
#
_entry.id   AF-A0A1G9TPZ8-F1
#
_cell.length_a   1.000
_cell.length_b   1.000
_cell.length_c   1.000
_cell.angle_alpha   90.00
_cell.angle_beta   90.00
_cell.angle_gamma   90.00
#
_symmetry.space_group_name_H-M   'P 1'
#
loop_
_entity.id
_entity.type
_entity.pdbx_description
1 polymer ?
#
loop_
_entity_poly.entity_id
_entity_poly.type
_entity_poly.pdbx_seq_one_letter_code
_entity_poly.pdbx_strand_id
1 'polypeptide(L)'
;MIATLIATLVEEDHAEDDGVLAPDDRLTCHVHGRWIHECVSSPVHVNPVTRHRWCRGCDSPLGVVVDELTGAVAMRCPRCGRGGSAATARLIAACRASIEARRAA
;
A
#
# COMPACT_ATOMS: atom_id res chain seq x y z
N MET A 1 -11.65 9.63 -12.85
CA MET A 1 -10.63 9.82 -11.79
C MET A 1 -11.21 10.08 -10.40
N ILE A 2 -11.73 11.27 -10.02
CA ILE A 2 -12.28 11.48 -8.65
C ILE A 2 -13.53 10.63 -8.38
N ALA A 3 -14.46 10.58 -9.34
CA ALA A 3 -15.67 9.75 -9.22
C ALA A 3 -15.33 8.26 -9.05
N THR A 4 -14.28 7.78 -9.72
CA THR A 4 -13.83 6.39 -9.62
C THR A 4 -13.26 6.08 -8.22
N LEU A 5 -12.43 6.97 -7.67
CA LEU A 5 -11.86 6.80 -6.33
C LEU A 5 -12.94 6.71 -5.25
N ILE A 6 -13.96 7.58 -5.31
CA ILE A 6 -15.07 7.56 -4.35
C ILE A 6 -15.86 6.25 -4.45
N ALA A 7 -16.17 5.81 -5.68
CA ALA A 7 -16.87 4.55 -5.89
C ALA A 7 -16.07 3.35 -5.35
N THR A 8 -14.77 3.29 -5.62
CA THR A 8 -13.90 2.22 -5.11
C THR A 8 -13.78 2.25 -3.59
N LEU A 9 -13.68 3.42 -2.95
CA LEU A 9 -13.68 3.52 -1.48
C LEU A 9 -14.93 2.88 -0.89
N VAL A 10 -16.11 3.23 -1.42
CA VAL A 10 -17.40 2.72 -0.96
C VAL A 10 -17.52 1.21 -1.21
N GLU A 11 -17.13 0.74 -2.39
CA GLU A 11 -17.16 -0.70 -2.72
C GLU A 11 -16.23 -1.51 -1.81
N GLU A 12 -15.03 -1.01 -1.53
CA GLU A 12 -14.10 -1.67 -0.61
C GLU A 12 -14.61 -1.67 0.83
N ASP A 13 -15.23 -0.58 1.30
CA ASP A 13 -15.84 -0.54 2.64
C ASP A 13 -16.92 -1.62 2.78
N HIS A 14 -17.80 -1.76 1.78
CA HIS A 14 -18.80 -2.83 1.76
C HIS A 14 -18.18 -4.23 1.69
N ALA A 15 -17.17 -4.43 0.85
CA ALA A 15 -16.50 -5.72 0.73
C ALA A 15 -15.76 -6.13 2.01
N GLU A 16 -15.23 -5.17 2.78
CA GLU A 16 -14.66 -5.43 4.10
C GLU A 16 -15.73 -5.82 5.13
N ASP A 17 -16.84 -5.08 5.17
CA ASP A 17 -17.98 -5.39 6.06
C ASP A 17 -18.54 -6.80 5.80
N ASP A 18 -18.56 -7.23 4.54
CA ASP A 18 -18.99 -8.57 4.13
C ASP A 18 -17.89 -9.64 4.30
N GLY A 19 -16.67 -9.26 4.69
CA GLY A 19 -15.53 -10.17 4.88
C GLY A 19 -14.93 -10.72 3.59
N VAL A 20 -15.26 -10.12 2.45
CA VAL A 20 -14.77 -10.50 1.12
C VAL A 20 -13.40 -9.87 0.84
N LEU A 21 -13.12 -8.71 1.43
CA LEU A 21 -11.87 -7.99 1.30
C LEU A 21 -11.16 -7.89 2.66
N ALA A 22 -9.86 -8.16 2.69
CA ALA A 22 -9.05 -7.90 3.87
C ALA A 22 -8.46 -6.48 3.81
N PRO A 23 -8.26 -5.80 4.96
CA PRO A 23 -7.72 -4.43 5.00
C PRO A 23 -6.37 -4.24 4.32
N ASP A 24 -5.50 -5.25 4.41
CA ASP A 24 -4.17 -5.22 3.79
C ASP A 24 -4.21 -5.39 2.25
N ASP A 25 -5.36 -5.76 1.69
CA ASP A 25 -5.55 -6.02 0.27
C ASP A 25 -6.33 -4.89 -0.44
N ARG A 26 -6.69 -3.81 0.28
CA ARG A 26 -7.32 -2.61 -0.29
C ARG A 26 -6.44 -1.92 -1.33
N LEU A 27 -7.07 -1.41 -2.38
CA LEU A 27 -6.50 -0.55 -3.41
C LEU A 27 -6.59 0.94 -3.05
N THR A 28 -7.48 1.29 -2.12
CA THR A 28 -7.62 2.65 -1.59
C THR A 28 -7.29 2.73 -0.09
N CYS A 29 -6.83 3.91 0.32
CA CYS A 29 -6.49 4.22 1.69
C CYS A 29 -7.68 4.90 2.36
N HIS A 30 -8.41 4.16 3.18
CA HIS A 30 -9.49 4.69 4.02
C HIS A 30 -9.07 5.93 4.84
N VAL A 31 -7.84 5.94 5.38
CA VAL A 31 -7.35 7.03 6.25
C VAL A 31 -7.23 8.37 5.52
N HIS A 32 -6.82 8.37 4.26
CA HIS A 32 -6.55 9.60 3.50
C HIS A 32 -7.53 9.83 2.34
N GLY A 33 -8.41 8.87 2.04
CA GLY A 33 -9.34 8.93 0.91
C GLY A 33 -8.61 9.04 -0.44
N ARG A 34 -7.61 8.19 -0.68
CA ARG A 34 -6.72 8.22 -1.87
C ARG A 34 -6.38 6.80 -2.32
N TRP A 35 -5.77 6.64 -3.48
CA TRP A 35 -5.18 5.36 -3.87
C TRP A 35 -4.01 5.00 -2.94
N ILE A 36 -3.86 3.74 -2.54
CA ILE A 36 -2.81 3.39 -1.56
C ILE A 36 -1.41 3.70 -2.06
N HIS A 37 -1.16 3.61 -3.38
CA HIS A 37 0.15 3.93 -3.96
C HIS A 37 0.51 5.42 -3.80
N GLU A 38 -0.47 6.30 -3.66
CA GLU A 38 -0.29 7.75 -3.42
C GLU A 38 -0.03 8.04 -1.93
N CYS A 39 -0.32 7.10 -1.03
CA CYS A 39 -0.20 7.28 0.42
C CYS A 39 0.90 6.46 1.07
N VAL A 40 1.37 5.38 0.44
CA VAL A 40 2.23 4.35 1.07
C VAL A 40 3.55 4.88 1.63
N SER A 41 4.04 6.00 1.12
CA SER A 41 5.24 6.70 1.61
C SER A 41 5.02 7.43 2.95
N SER A 42 3.77 7.67 3.35
CA SER A 42 3.42 8.40 4.58
C SER A 42 3.92 7.68 5.83
N PRO A 43 4.53 8.38 6.81
CA PRO A 43 4.95 7.77 8.08
C PRO A 43 3.80 7.15 8.88
N VAL A 44 2.55 7.57 8.64
CA VAL A 44 1.34 7.00 9.26
C VAL A 44 1.21 5.49 9.01
N HIS A 45 1.71 5.01 7.87
CA HIS A 45 1.59 3.60 7.46
C HIS A 45 2.81 2.74 7.83
N VAL A 46 3.66 3.20 8.76
CA VAL A 46 4.73 2.35 9.32
C VAL A 46 4.16 1.60 10.51
N ASN A 47 4.35 0.27 10.53
CA ASN A 47 4.01 -0.52 11.71
C ASN A 47 5.11 -1.55 12.03
N PRO A 48 5.86 -1.37 13.13
CA PRO A 48 6.93 -2.29 13.50
C PRO A 48 6.42 -3.67 13.95
N VAL A 49 5.19 -3.74 14.48
CA VAL A 49 4.58 -4.98 14.99
C VAL A 49 4.15 -5.88 13.84
N THR A 50 3.34 -5.36 12.91
CA THR A 50 2.87 -6.13 11.74
C THR A 50 3.93 -6.22 10.64
N ARG A 51 5.04 -5.50 10.81
CA ARG A 51 6.14 -5.34 9.83
C ARG A 51 5.73 -4.64 8.53
N HIS A 52 4.60 -3.93 8.53
CA HIS A 52 4.28 -3.04 7.44
C HIS A 52 5.34 -1.94 7.35
N ARG A 53 6.04 -1.93 6.22
CA ARG A 53 7.11 -0.98 5.90
C ARG A 53 8.22 -0.90 6.96
N TRP A 54 8.53 -2.01 7.63
CA TRP A 54 9.53 -2.06 8.70
C TRP A 54 10.66 -3.05 8.43
N CYS A 55 11.90 -2.60 8.62
CA CYS A 55 13.08 -3.46 8.66
C CYS A 55 13.32 -3.99 10.08
N ARG A 56 13.07 -5.28 10.31
CA ARG A 56 13.36 -5.91 11.62
C ARG A 56 14.85 -5.89 11.97
N GLY A 57 15.74 -6.09 10.99
CA GLY A 57 17.17 -6.20 11.25
C GLY A 57 17.84 -4.87 11.63
N CYS A 58 17.32 -3.75 11.12
CA CYS A 58 17.89 -2.42 11.37
C CYS A 58 17.03 -1.54 12.29
N ASP A 59 15.91 -2.08 12.74
CA ASP A 59 14.89 -1.41 13.55
C ASP A 59 14.52 -0.02 12.98
N SER A 60 14.13 -0.02 11.71
CA SER A 60 13.89 1.23 10.98
C SER A 60 12.77 1.12 9.94
N PRO A 61 12.10 2.23 9.60
CA PRO A 61 11.20 2.27 8.45
C PRO A 61 11.94 1.94 7.15
N LEU A 62 11.19 1.36 6.20
CA LEU A 62 11.65 1.21 4.82
C LEU A 62 11.35 2.50 4.05
N GLY A 63 12.30 2.90 3.21
CA GLY A 63 12.06 3.86 2.14
C GLY A 63 11.19 3.23 1.05
N VAL A 64 10.38 4.05 0.39
CA VAL A 64 9.43 3.64 -0.65
C VAL A 64 9.78 4.36 -1.93
N VAL A 65 9.75 3.63 -3.04
CA VAL A 65 9.80 4.17 -4.39
C VAL A 65 8.59 3.64 -5.15
N VAL A 66 7.81 4.56 -5.71
CA VAL A 66 6.66 4.28 -6.57
C VAL A 66 6.93 4.93 -7.91
N ASP A 67 7.03 4.11 -8.94
CA ASP A 67 7.06 4.55 -10.33
C ASP A 67 5.68 4.28 -10.93
N GLU A 68 4.87 5.33 -10.99
CA GLU A 68 3.51 5.26 -11.52
C GLU A 68 3.46 5.18 -13.05
N LEU A 69 4.58 5.36 -13.76
CA LEU A 69 4.64 5.20 -15.22
C LEU A 69 4.90 3.73 -15.59
N THR A 70 5.84 3.07 -14.92
CA THR A 70 6.12 1.65 -15.16
C THR A 70 5.26 0.72 -14.31
N GLY A 71 4.68 1.21 -13.22
CA GLY A 71 3.98 0.40 -12.21
C GLY A 71 4.95 -0.26 -11.22
N ALA A 72 6.24 0.07 -11.27
CA ALA A 72 7.21 -0.50 -10.35
C ALA A 72 7.06 0.08 -8.95
N VAL A 73 7.00 -0.82 -7.96
CA VAL A 73 6.98 -0.46 -6.53
C VAL A 73 8.10 -1.22 -5.84
N ALA A 74 8.91 -0.49 -5.07
CA ALA A 74 10.01 -1.04 -4.31
C ALA A 74 10.07 -0.44 -2.90
N MET A 75 10.42 -1.27 -1.92
CA MET A 75 10.64 -0.85 -0.54
C MET A 75 11.96 -1.38 -0.04
N ARG A 76 12.80 -0.49 0.50
CA ARG A 76 14.17 -0.83 0.92
C ARG A 76 14.55 -0.12 2.21
N CYS A 77 15.29 -0.81 3.05
CA CYS A 77 15.88 -0.25 4.25
C CYS A 77 17.04 0.66 3.83
N PRO A 78 17.08 1.91 4.29
CA PRO A 78 18.16 2.84 3.94
C PRO A 78 19.52 2.42 4.56
N ARG A 79 19.52 1.50 5.54
CA ARG A 79 20.73 1.02 6.21
C ARG A 79 21.32 -0.23 5.56
N CYS A 80 20.51 -1.28 5.39
CA CYS A 80 21.01 -2.58 4.90
C CYS A 80 20.60 -2.93 3.46
N GLY A 81 19.78 -2.09 2.80
CA GLY A 81 19.27 -2.34 1.44
C GLY A 81 18.24 -3.48 1.31
N ARG A 82 18.03 -4.27 2.37
CA ARG A 82 17.00 -5.32 2.49
C ARG A 82 15.67 -4.71 2.94
N GLY A 83 14.79 -5.49 3.56
CA GLY A 83 13.47 -5.02 4.01
C GLY A 83 12.31 -5.94 3.64
N GLY A 84 12.61 -7.05 2.96
CA GLY A 84 11.60 -8.06 2.65
C GLY A 84 10.93 -8.62 3.90
N SER A 85 9.61 -8.72 3.84
CA SER A 85 8.75 -9.43 4.76
C SER A 85 7.46 -9.81 4.03
N ALA A 86 6.66 -10.72 4.59
CA ALA A 86 5.35 -11.05 4.01
C ALA A 86 4.46 -9.79 3.94
N ALA A 87 4.42 -8.98 4.99
CA ALA A 87 3.68 -7.71 5.00
C ALA A 87 4.18 -6.73 3.92
N THR A 88 5.49 -6.57 3.77
CA THR A 88 6.06 -5.73 2.71
C THR A 88 5.73 -6.24 1.32
N ALA A 89 5.75 -7.56 1.10
CA ALA A 89 5.40 -8.15 -0.18
C ALA A 89 3.92 -7.93 -0.52
N ARG A 90 3.02 -8.13 0.45
CA ARG A 90 1.58 -7.84 0.30
C ARG A 90 1.34 -6.37 -0.02
N LEU A 91 1.95 -5.46 0.73
CA LEU A 91 1.82 -4.02 0.49
C LEU A 91 2.35 -3.61 -0.89
N ILE A 92 3.45 -4.20 -1.37
CA ILE A 92 3.95 -3.99 -2.74
C ILE A 92 2.93 -4.48 -3.77
N ALA A 93 2.33 -5.65 -3.56
CA ALA A 93 1.31 -6.19 -4.47
C ALA A 93 0.05 -5.30 -4.50
N ALA A 94 -0.44 -4.88 -3.35
CA ALA A 94 -1.58 -3.97 -3.23
C ALA A 94 -1.28 -2.62 -3.93
N CYS A 95 -0.08 -2.06 -3.76
CA CYS A 95 0.29 -0.81 -4.45
C CYS A 95 0.30 -0.97 -5.97
N ARG A 96 0.76 -2.11 -6.49
CA ARG A 96 0.74 -2.38 -7.93
C ARG A 96 -0.68 -2.51 -8.46
N ALA A 97 -1.52 -3.28 -7.78
CA ALA A 97 -2.94 -3.41 -8.12
C ALA A 97 -3.67 -2.05 -8.06
N SER A 98 -3.32 -1.20 -7.09
CA SER A 98 -3.83 0.16 -6.95
C SER A 98 -3.47 1.06 -8.15
N ILE A 99 -2.23 0.95 -8.66
CA ILE A 99 -1.79 1.67 -9.87
C ILE A 99 -2.56 1.16 -11.10
N GLU A 100 -2.70 -0.16 -11.23
CA GLU A 100 -3.42 -0.78 -12.35
C GLU A 100 -4.90 -0.38 -12.36
N ALA A 101 -5.58 -0.46 -11.22
CA ALA A 101 -6.97 -0.06 -11.09
C ALA A 101 -7.18 1.42 -11.44
N ARG A 102 -6.31 2.32 -10.97
CA ARG A 102 -6.39 3.74 -11.32
C ARG A 102 -6.18 4.00 -12.82
N ARG A 103 -5.37 3.18 -13.51
CA ARG A 103 -5.15 3.31 -14.96
C ARG A 103 -6.31 2.78 -15.80
N ALA A 104 -7.05 1.80 -15.27
CA ALA A 104 -8.23 1.23 -15.94
C ALA A 104 -9.50 2.10 -15.78
N ALA A 105 -9.43 3.12 -14.92
CA ALA A 105 -10.52 4.00 -14.49
C ALA A 105 -10.56 5.35 -15.22
#